data_AF-A0A1T5L445-F1
#
_entry.id   AF-A0A1T5L445-F1
#
_cell.length_a   1.000
_cell.length_b   1.000
_cell.length_c   1.000
_cell.angle_alpha   90.00
_cell.angle_beta   90.00
_cell.angle_gamma   90.00
#
_symmetry.space_group_name_H-M   'P 1'
#
loop_
_entity.id
_entity.type
_entity.pdbx_description
1 polymer ?
#
loop_
_entity_poly.entity_id
_entity_poly.type
_entity_poly.pdbx_seq_one_letter_code
_entity_poly.pdbx_strand_id
1 'polypeptide(L)'
;MGILWLVVIALGLIYIYNSYKTDEEDMLGLKLVGYYLLGGFHLNLGALPIPLGIIIYLFAFKPTLNIDAKKYAAYLGLAGFIIGVISRFIFM
;
A
#
# COMPACT_ATOMS: atom_id res chain seq x y z
N MET A 1 14.85 6.80 10.50
CA MET A 1 14.08 6.37 9.32
C MET A 1 12.59 6.14 9.59
N GLY A 2 12.18 5.59 10.75
CA GLY A 2 10.77 5.22 11.00
C GLY A 2 9.73 6.36 10.94
N ILE A 3 9.94 7.46 11.68
CA ILE A 3 8.94 8.56 11.75
C ILE A 3 8.80 9.29 10.41
N LEU A 4 9.90 9.62 9.74
CA LEU A 4 9.87 10.27 8.43
C LEU A 4 9.10 9.42 7.41
N TRP A 5 9.32 8.11 7.42
CA TRP A 5 8.62 7.18 6.53
C TRP A 5 7.10 7.13 6.82
N LEU A 6 6.71 7.11 8.09
CA LEU A 6 5.29 7.19 8.49
C LEU A 6 4.64 8.50 8.02
N VAL A 7 5.35 9.63 8.08
CA VAL A 7 4.86 10.91 7.56
C VAL A 7 4.66 10.83 6.05
N VAL A 8 5.61 10.26 5.30
CA VAL A 8 5.48 10.08 3.84
C VAL A 8 4.27 9.21 3.49
N ILE A 9 4.08 8.09 4.20
CA ILE A 9 2.92 7.21 4.00
C ILE A 9 1.61 7.97 4.30
N ALA A 10 1.56 8.67 5.43
CA ALA A 10 0.37 9.42 5.83
C ALA A 10 0.02 10.49 4.79
N LEU A 11 1.00 11.27 4.33
CA LEU A 11 0.80 12.27 3.28
C LEU A 11 0.35 11.63 1.96
N GLY A 12 0.92 10.49 1.57
CA GLY A 12 0.51 9.75 0.38
C GLY A 12 -0.95 9.28 0.47
N LEU A 13 -1.37 8.74 1.62
CA LEU A 13 -2.76 8.32 1.85
C LEU A 13 -3.73 9.49 1.89
N ILE A 14 -3.35 10.61 2.52
CA ILE A 14 -4.15 11.84 2.54
C ILE A 14 -4.31 12.38 1.12
N TYR A 15 -3.24 12.38 0.32
CA TYR A 15 -3.29 12.78 -1.07
C TYR A 15 -4.25 11.90 -1.87
N ILE A 16 -4.10 10.57 -1.78
CA ILE A 16 -5.00 9.62 -2.47
C ILE A 16 -6.46 9.83 -2.04
N TYR A 17 -6.71 9.99 -0.74
CA TYR A 17 -8.05 10.25 -0.23
C TYR A 17 -8.63 11.53 -0.82
N ASN A 18 -7.91 12.64 -0.80
CA ASN A 18 -8.43 13.93 -1.28
C ASN A 18 -8.59 13.97 -2.81
N SER A 19 -7.71 13.28 -3.55
CA SER A 19 -7.75 13.27 -5.02
C SER A 19 -8.86 12.38 -5.60
N TYR A 20 -9.25 11.32 -4.88
CA TYR A 20 -10.13 10.29 -5.45
C TYR A 20 -11.38 9.99 -4.61
N LYS A 21 -11.60 10.68 -3.48
CA LYS A 21 -12.81 10.47 -2.67
C LYS A 21 -14.08 10.75 -3.49
N THR A 22 -15.05 9.86 -3.32
CA THR A 22 -16.46 10.08 -3.69
C THR A 22 -17.33 9.95 -2.45
N ASP A 23 -18.46 10.66 -2.40
CA ASP A 23 -19.41 10.62 -1.25
C ASP A 23 -20.19 9.28 -1.17
N GLU A 24 -19.88 8.34 -2.05
CA GLU A 24 -20.60 7.06 -2.19
C GLU A 24 -20.02 5.93 -1.33
N GLU A 25 -18.91 6.17 -0.63
CA GLU A 25 -18.24 5.11 0.12
C GLU A 25 -17.85 5.49 1.55
N ASP A 26 -18.57 4.89 2.49
CA ASP A 26 -18.29 5.01 3.91
C ASP A 26 -16.90 4.46 4.28
N MET A 27 -16.28 5.13 5.23
CA MET A 27 -14.99 4.76 5.84
C MET A 27 -13.86 4.58 4.82
N LEU A 28 -13.88 5.32 3.71
CA LEU A 28 -12.86 5.23 2.66
C LEU A 28 -11.44 5.34 3.22
N GLY A 29 -11.18 6.27 4.16
CA GLY A 29 -9.86 6.43 4.78
C GLY A 29 -9.33 5.15 5.45
N LEU A 30 -10.17 4.45 6.22
CA LEU A 30 -9.77 3.18 6.85
C LEU A 30 -9.53 2.09 5.79
N LYS A 31 -10.36 2.06 4.75
CA LYS A 31 -10.19 1.12 3.64
C LYS A 31 -8.86 1.36 2.90
N LEU A 32 -8.49 2.62 2.64
CA LEU A 32 -7.20 2.96 2.02
C LEU A 32 -6.01 2.48 2.87
N VAL A 33 -6.08 2.62 4.20
CA VAL A 33 -5.06 2.02 5.10
C VAL A 33 -5.00 0.51 4.91
N GLY A 34 -6.15 -0.17 4.84
CA GLY A 34 -6.22 -1.61 4.57
C GLY A 34 -5.58 -2.00 3.23
N TYR A 35 -5.87 -1.29 2.15
CA TYR A 35 -5.26 -1.55 0.84
C TYR A 35 -3.75 -1.24 0.82
N TYR A 36 -3.29 -0.22 1.54
CA TYR A 36 -1.86 0.05 1.72
C TYR A 36 -1.15 -1.11 2.45
N LEU A 37 -1.72 -1.58 3.56
CA LEU A 37 -1.18 -2.73 4.30
C LEU A 37 -1.18 -3.99 3.43
N LEU A 38 -2.26 -4.22 2.68
CA LEU A 38 -2.35 -5.32 1.74
C LEU A 38 -1.27 -5.23 0.66
N GLY A 39 -1.06 -4.06 0.05
CA GLY A 39 -0.06 -3.88 -1.01
C GLY A 39 1.39 -4.05 -0.53
N GLY A 40 1.69 -3.66 0.71
CA GLY A 40 3.02 -3.81 1.31
C GLY A 40 3.27 -5.17 1.98
N PHE A 41 2.24 -6.01 2.09
CA PHE A 41 2.36 -7.32 2.71
C PHE A 41 3.25 -8.24 1.87
N HIS A 42 4.22 -8.88 2.53
CA HIS A 42 5.16 -9.78 1.89
C HIS A 42 5.37 -11.02 2.76
N LEU A 43 5.66 -12.13 2.10
CA LEU A 43 6.02 -13.39 2.73
C LEU A 43 7.55 -13.51 2.72
N ASN A 44 8.16 -13.67 3.89
CA ASN A 44 9.60 -13.88 4.00
C ASN A 44 9.94 -15.36 3.79
N LEU A 45 10.44 -15.71 2.60
CA LEU A 45 10.91 -17.07 2.28
C LEU A 45 12.44 -17.12 2.29
N GLY A 46 13.02 -16.88 3.48
CA GLY A 46 14.47 -16.88 3.68
C GLY A 46 15.14 -15.63 3.09
N ALA A 47 15.93 -15.80 2.02
CA ALA A 47 16.73 -14.73 1.44
C ALA A 47 15.93 -13.72 0.62
N LEU A 48 14.79 -14.13 0.05
CA LEU A 48 13.99 -13.29 -0.84
C LEU A 48 12.57 -13.11 -0.30
N PRO A 49 12.17 -11.88 0.07
CA PRO A 49 10.78 -11.60 0.39
C PRO A 49 9.93 -11.56 -0.88
N ILE A 50 8.77 -12.22 -0.85
CA ILE A 50 7.81 -12.27 -1.96
C ILE A 50 6.65 -11.32 -1.67
N PRO A 51 6.25 -10.42 -2.61
CA PRO A 51 5.16 -9.47 -2.42
C PRO A 51 3.78 -10.16 -2.50
N LEU A 52 3.49 -11.06 -1.55
CA LEU A 52 2.26 -11.84 -1.55
C LEU A 52 1.00 -10.96 -1.48
N GLY A 53 1.10 -9.83 -0.79
CA GLY A 53 0.03 -8.88 -0.63
C GLY A 53 -0.53 -8.31 -1.94
N ILE A 54 0.35 -7.91 -2.87
CA ILE A 54 -0.10 -7.42 -4.19
C ILE A 54 -0.71 -8.56 -5.02
N ILE A 55 -0.20 -9.79 -4.89
CA ILE A 55 -0.78 -10.96 -5.56
C ILE A 55 -2.21 -11.16 -5.05
N ILE A 56 -2.42 -11.15 -3.74
CA ILE A 56 -3.75 -11.27 -3.13
C ILE A 56 -4.67 -10.14 -3.61
N TYR A 57 -4.18 -8.90 -3.66
CA TYR A 57 -4.94 -7.77 -4.19
C TYR A 57 -5.46 -8.02 -5.61
N LEU A 58 -4.57 -8.46 -6.52
CA LEU A 58 -4.92 -8.67 -7.94
C LEU A 58 -5.94 -9.80 -8.16
N PHE A 59 -5.88 -10.87 -7.36
CA PHE A 59 -6.71 -12.06 -7.56
C PHE A 59 -7.97 -12.11 -6.69
N ALA A 60 -7.93 -11.58 -5.46
CA ALA A 60 -9.00 -11.75 -4.47
C ALA A 60 -9.72 -10.44 -4.07
N PHE A 61 -9.09 -9.27 -4.20
CA PHE A 61 -9.67 -8.00 -3.75
C PHE A 61 -9.90 -7.03 -4.91
N LYS A 62 -10.91 -7.30 -5.74
CA LYS A 62 -11.35 -6.41 -6.82
C LYS A 62 -12.38 -5.40 -6.27
N PRO A 63 -12.00 -4.14 -5.99
CA PRO A 63 -12.96 -3.16 -5.50
C PRO A 63 -13.99 -2.81 -6.57
N THR A 64 -15.21 -2.48 -6.13
CA THR A 64 -16.31 -2.01 -6.99
C THR A 64 -16.53 -0.50 -6.90
N LEU A 65 -16.16 0.12 -5.77
CA LEU A 65 -16.19 1.56 -5.52
C LEU A 65 -14.79 2.10 -5.24
N ASN A 66 -14.55 3.37 -5.56
CA ASN A 66 -13.26 4.06 -5.39
C ASN A 66 -12.06 3.21 -5.86
N ILE A 67 -12.22 2.58 -7.03
CA ILE A 67 -11.29 1.59 -7.58
C ILE A 67 -9.89 2.19 -7.68
N ASP A 68 -9.79 3.40 -8.22
CA ASP A 68 -8.51 4.09 -8.36
C ASP A 68 -7.88 4.41 -7.01
N ALA A 69 -8.64 4.95 -6.05
CA ALA A 69 -8.12 5.26 -4.71
C ALA A 69 -7.51 4.01 -4.04
N LYS A 70 -8.24 2.89 -4.06
CA LYS A 70 -7.80 1.63 -3.45
C LYS A 70 -6.62 1.00 -4.19
N LYS A 71 -6.60 1.10 -5.53
CA LYS A 71 -5.48 0.68 -6.37
C LYS A 71 -4.22 1.47 -6.04
N TYR A 72 -4.32 2.80 -5.96
CA TYR A 72 -3.17 3.64 -5.62
C TYR A 72 -2.69 3.41 -4.19
N ALA A 73 -3.59 3.14 -3.24
CA ALA A 73 -3.19 2.76 -1.89
C ALA A 73 -2.42 1.43 -1.86
N ALA A 74 -2.88 0.41 -2.59
CA ALA A 74 -2.14 -0.85 -2.74
C ALA A 74 -0.77 -0.64 -3.40
N TYR A 75 -0.69 0.20 -4.43
CA TYR A 75 0.59 0.52 -5.08
C TYR A 75 1.54 1.32 -4.18
N LEU A 76 1.02 2.20 -3.32
CA LEU A 76 1.82 2.88 -2.30
C LEU A 76 2.43 1.88 -1.31
N GLY A 77 1.66 0.87 -0.89
CA GLY A 77 2.15 -0.23 -0.08
C GLY A 77 3.26 -1.03 -0.77
N LEU A 78 3.05 -1.39 -2.04
CA LEU A 78 4.03 -2.09 -2.86
C LEU A 78 5.32 -1.27 -3.04
N ALA A 79 5.20 0.04 -3.30
CA ALA A 79 6.33 0.93 -3.41
C ALA A 79 7.16 0.95 -2.11
N GLY A 80 6.47 1.00 -0.96
CA GLY A 80 7.14 0.90 0.34
C GLY A 80 7.87 -0.41 0.56
N PHE A 81 7.27 -1.53 0.14
CA PHE A 81 7.93 -2.83 0.15
C PHE A 81 9.20 -2.82 -0.72
N ILE A 82 9.11 -2.36 -1.97
CA ILE A 82 10.25 -2.31 -2.91
C ILE A 82 11.39 -1.45 -2.35
N ILE A 83 11.08 -0.26 -1.83
CA ILE A 83 12.07 0.63 -1.20
C ILE A 83 12.72 -0.05 0.01
N GLY A 84 11.94 -0.74 0.83
CA GLY A 84 12.45 -1.55 1.94
C GLY A 84 13.44 -2.62 1.49
N VAL A 85 13.11 -3.37 0.43
CA VAL A 85 14.00 -4.38 -0.15
C VAL A 85 15.28 -3.74 -0.70
N ILE A 86 15.17 -2.69 -1.50
CA ILE A 86 16.33 -1.99 -2.09
C ILE A 86 17.24 -1.43 -1.01
N SER A 87 16.68 -0.75 0.00
CA SER A 87 17.48 -0.19 1.10
C SER A 87 18.24 -1.29 1.85
N ARG A 88 17.61 -2.45 2.09
CA ARG A 88 18.31 -3.60 2.68
C ARG A 88 19.51 -4.03 1.85
N PHE A 89 19.41 -4.06 0.52
CA PHE A 89 20.54 -4.43 -0.35
C PHE A 89 21.65 -3.36 -0.41
N ILE A 90 21.31 -2.07 -0.35
CA ILE A 90 22.29 -0.97 -0.40
C ILE A 90 23.12 -0.88 0.88
N PHE A 91 22.50 -1.12 2.03
CA PHE A 91 23.14 -1.01 3.34
C PHE A 91 23.64 -2.35 3.90
N MET A 92 23.67 -3.42 3.07
CA MET A 92 24.20 -4.74 3.42
C MET A 92 25.71 -4.83 3.21
#